data_AF-A0A961HAP3-F1
#
_entry.id   AF-A0A961HAP3-F1
#
_cell.length_a   1.000
_cell.length_b   1.000
_cell.length_c   1.000
_cell.angle_alpha   90.00
_cell.angle_beta   90.00
_cell.angle_gamma   90.00
#
_symmetry.space_group_name_H-M   'P 1'
#
loop_
_entity.id
_entity.type
_entity.pdbx_description
1 polymer ?
#
loop_
_entity_poly.entity_id
_entity_poly.type
_entity_poly.pdbx_seq_one_letter_code
_entity_poly.pdbx_strand_id
1 'polypeptide(L)'
;MTEDRSAPDWPKTVVRPDSSADDALDVQTVVVGERGQWAVDIVVVFGDGVVRKRINVHRSRARAELAADLIKRAAERDLRGRLPG
;
A
#
# COMPACT_ATOMS: atom_id res chain seq x y z
N MET A 1 20.09 30.62 -5.77
CA MET A 1 20.04 29.35 -6.54
C MET A 1 19.68 28.28 -5.52
N THR A 2 18.38 28.13 -5.25
CA THR A 2 17.88 27.23 -4.18
C THR A 2 17.12 26.14 -4.89
N GLU A 3 17.68 24.93 -4.89
CA GLU A 3 17.10 23.75 -5.50
C GLU A 3 15.74 23.46 -4.85
N ASP A 4 14.70 23.69 -5.63
CA ASP A 4 13.34 23.24 -5.36
C ASP A 4 13.38 21.72 -5.22
N ARG A 5 13.21 21.23 -3.99
CA ARG A 5 13.05 19.80 -3.69
C ARG A 5 11.67 19.37 -4.19
N SER A 6 11.56 19.23 -5.51
CA SER A 6 10.42 18.64 -6.17
C SER A 6 10.25 17.22 -5.62
N ALA A 7 9.22 17.05 -4.78
CA ALA A 7 8.80 15.73 -4.32
C ALA A 7 8.56 14.86 -5.58
N PRO A 8 8.98 13.58 -5.60
CA PRO A 8 8.75 12.74 -6.75
C PRO A 8 7.25 12.75 -7.08
N ASP A 9 6.91 13.08 -8.33
CA ASP A 9 5.56 13.15 -8.87
C ASP A 9 4.99 11.73 -9.01
N TRP A 10 4.86 11.02 -7.88
CA TRP A 10 4.11 9.79 -7.85
C TRP A 10 2.65 10.20 -8.03
N PRO A 11 1.98 9.80 -9.13
CA PRO A 11 0.56 10.06 -9.25
C PRO A 11 -0.10 9.43 -8.02
N LYS A 12 -0.77 10.28 -7.22
CA LYS A 12 -1.66 9.80 -6.17
C LYS A 12 -2.56 8.78 -6.81
N THR A 13 -2.72 7.61 -6.18
CA THR A 13 -3.63 6.58 -6.70
C THR A 13 -5.01 7.23 -6.81
N VAL A 14 -5.42 7.58 -8.03
CA VAL A 14 -6.72 8.21 -8.27
C VAL A 14 -7.74 7.09 -8.14
N VAL A 15 -8.58 7.19 -7.11
CA VAL A 15 -9.75 6.33 -6.95
C VAL A 15 -10.61 6.52 -8.20
N ARG A 16 -10.88 5.43 -8.94
CA ARG A 16 -11.78 5.51 -10.09
C ARG A 16 -13.20 5.81 -9.58
N PRO A 17 -13.99 6.61 -10.32
CA PRO A 17 -15.32 7.02 -9.89
C PRO A 17 -16.32 5.85 -9.76
N ASP A 18 -16.10 4.77 -10.50
CA ASP A 18 -16.90 3.53 -10.39
C ASP A 18 -16.32 2.54 -9.36
N SER A 19 -15.24 2.90 -8.68
CA SER A 19 -14.59 2.01 -7.73
C SER A 19 -15.35 2.02 -6.41
N SER A 20 -15.67 0.84 -5.89
CA SER A 20 -16.11 0.65 -4.50
C SER A 20 -14.98 0.90 -3.49
N ALA A 21 -14.14 1.93 -3.72
CA ALA A 21 -13.00 2.26 -2.88
C ALA A 21 -13.40 2.68 -1.46
N ASP A 22 -14.65 3.10 -1.27
CA ASP A 22 -15.26 3.36 0.04
C ASP A 22 -15.56 2.06 0.82
N ASP A 23 -15.68 0.91 0.13
CA ASP A 23 -15.97 -0.42 0.69
C ASP A 23 -14.77 -1.37 0.55
N ALA A 24 -13.59 -0.94 0.99
CA ALA A 24 -12.46 -1.86 1.13
C ALA A 24 -12.85 -3.00 2.10
N LEU A 25 -12.87 -4.24 1.60
CA LEU A 25 -13.29 -5.42 2.34
C LEU A 25 -12.14 -6.05 3.12
N ASP A 26 -10.95 -6.04 2.51
CA ASP A 26 -9.75 -6.62 3.10
C ASP A 26 -8.48 -5.89 2.61
N VAL A 27 -7.45 -5.95 3.43
CA VAL A 27 -6.12 -5.45 3.10
C VAL A 27 -5.05 -6.46 3.52
N GLN A 28 -4.18 -6.79 2.58
CA GLN A 28 -3.04 -7.67 2.78
C GLN A 28 -1.75 -6.98 2.36
N THR A 29 -0.64 -7.42 2.96
CA THR A 29 0.70 -7.03 2.53
C THR A 29 1.47 -8.29 2.13
N VAL A 30 2.23 -8.19 1.03
CA VAL A 30 2.96 -9.30 0.45
C VAL A 30 4.42 -8.89 0.28
N VAL A 31 5.33 -9.73 0.76
CA VAL A 31 6.77 -9.56 0.55
C VAL A 31 7.20 -10.44 -0.63
N VAL A 32 7.80 -9.83 -1.64
CA VAL A 32 8.22 -10.50 -2.88
C VAL A 32 9.73 -10.37 -3.05
N GLY A 33 10.42 -11.48 -3.26
CA GLY A 33 11.84 -11.48 -3.60
C GLY A 33 12.05 -11.23 -5.08
N GLU A 34 12.81 -10.19 -5.45
CA GLU A 34 13.18 -9.86 -6.82
C GLU A 34 14.65 -9.43 -6.92
N ARG A 35 15.45 -10.14 -7.73
CA ARG A 35 16.86 -9.79 -8.05
C ARG A 35 17.70 -9.40 -6.82
N GLY A 36 17.59 -10.17 -5.73
CA GLY A 36 18.35 -9.92 -4.49
C GLY A 36 17.80 -8.78 -3.62
N GLN A 37 16.61 -8.28 -3.94
CA GLN A 37 15.87 -7.30 -3.14
C GLN A 37 14.51 -7.86 -2.74
N TRP A 38 13.88 -7.21 -1.76
CA TRP A 38 12.62 -7.63 -1.17
C TRP A 38 11.62 -6.49 -1.27
N ALA A 39 10.68 -6.61 -2.19
CA ALA A 39 9.62 -5.63 -2.38
C ALA A 39 8.46 -5.90 -1.44
N VAL A 40 7.84 -4.83 -0.94
CA VAL A 40 6.56 -4.90 -0.23
C VAL A 40 5.47 -4.37 -1.15
N ASP A 41 4.49 -5.22 -1.43
CA ASP A 41 3.29 -4.85 -2.14
C ASP A 41 2.11 -4.83 -1.16
N ILE A 42 1.22 -3.85 -1.29
CA ILE A 42 -0.09 -3.84 -0.65
C ILE A 42 -1.14 -4.36 -1.62
N VAL A 43 -2.04 -5.20 -1.13
CA VAL A 43 -3.19 -5.74 -1.86
C VAL A 43 -4.44 -5.30 -1.13
N VAL A 44 -5.32 -4.58 -1.81
CA VAL A 44 -6.62 -4.16 -1.27
C VAL A 44 -7.71 -4.85 -2.07
N VAL A 45 -8.63 -5.49 -1.36
CA VAL A 45 -9.78 -6.18 -1.94
C VAL A 45 -11.00 -5.29 -1.75
N PHE A 46 -11.72 -5.08 -2.84
CA PHE A 46 -13.00 -4.37 -2.91
C PHE A 46 -14.06 -5.35 -3.41
N GLY A 47 -15.34 -4.99 -3.31
CA GLY A 47 -16.44 -5.81 -3.85
C GLY A 47 -16.38 -6.00 -5.37
N ASP A 48 -15.76 -5.06 -6.09
CA ASP A 48 -15.66 -4.99 -7.55
C ASP A 48 -14.30 -5.45 -8.10
N GLY A 49 -13.31 -5.70 -7.24
CA GLY A 49 -11.99 -6.13 -7.71
C GLY A 49 -10.88 -6.08 -6.67
N VAL A 50 -9.66 -6.30 -7.17
CA VAL A 50 -8.45 -6.36 -6.34
C VAL A 50 -7.40 -5.42 -6.92
N VAL A 51 -6.85 -4.54 -6.08
CA VAL A 51 -5.76 -3.63 -6.44
C VAL A 51 -4.49 -4.08 -5.74
N ARG A 52 -3.39 -4.22 -6.51
CA ARG A 52 -2.06 -4.48 -5.98
C ARG A 52 -1.11 -3.36 -6.35
N LYS A 53 -0.40 -2.82 -5.36
CA LYS A 53 0.58 -1.74 -5.56
C LYS A 53 1.87 -2.02 -4.80
N ARG A 54 3.01 -1.79 -5.45
CA ARG A 54 4.31 -1.81 -4.79
C ARG A 54 4.52 -0.53 -4.00
N ILE A 55 4.87 -0.68 -2.72
CA ILE A 55 5.04 0.44 -1.79
C ILE A 55 6.52 0.75 -1.55
N ASN A 56 7.34 -0.28 -1.31
CA ASN A 56 8.77 -0.07 -1.12
C ASN A 56 9.58 -1.31 -1.53
N VAL A 57 10.91 -1.15 -1.49
CA VAL A 57 11.88 -2.22 -1.71
C VAL A 57 12.97 -2.14 -0.65
N HIS A 58 13.34 -3.29 -0.08
CA HIS A 58 14.36 -3.42 0.94
C HIS A 58 15.49 -4.37 0.51
N ARG A 59 16.67 -4.16 1.09
CA ARG A 59 17.85 -5.02 0.88
C ARG A 59 17.78 -6.36 1.62
N SER A 60 16.95 -6.47 2.66
CA SER A 60 16.81 -7.70 3.44
C SER A 60 15.35 -8.06 3.65
N ARG A 61 15.09 -9.37 3.67
CA ARG A 61 13.77 -9.94 3.91
C ARG A 61 13.17 -9.48 5.22
N ALA A 62 13.95 -9.56 6.31
CA ALA A 62 13.49 -9.17 7.64
C ALA A 62 13.03 -7.71 7.73
N ARG A 63 13.67 -6.79 6.99
CA ARG A 63 13.23 -5.39 6.94
C ARG A 63 11.93 -5.23 6.15
N ALA A 64 11.79 -5.97 5.05
CA ALA A 64 10.56 -5.98 4.27
C ALA A 64 9.38 -6.57 5.06
N GLU A 65 9.59 -7.66 5.79
CA GLU A 65 8.57 -8.27 6.64
C GLU A 65 8.14 -7.34 7.77
N LEU A 66 9.10 -6.73 8.47
CA LEU A 66 8.77 -5.73 9.51
C LEU A 66 7.97 -4.55 8.95
N ALA A 67 8.36 -4.02 7.79
CA ALA A 67 7.62 -2.94 7.14
C ALA A 67 6.22 -3.39 6.71
N ALA A 68 6.10 -4.59 6.13
CA ALA A 68 4.83 -5.18 5.70
C ALA A 68 3.86 -5.35 6.87
N ASP A 69 4.34 -5.80 8.03
CA ASP A 69 3.53 -5.96 9.24
C ASP A 69 3.04 -4.61 9.79
N LEU A 70 3.91 -3.60 9.80
CA LEU A 70 3.54 -2.26 10.24
C LEU A 70 2.48 -1.63 9.32
N ILE A 71 2.68 -1.76 8.01
CA ILE A 71 1.72 -1.26 7.01
C ILE A 71 0.39 -1.99 7.15
N LYS A 72 0.41 -3.32 7.28
CA LYS A 72 -0.81 -4.13 7.45
C LYS A 72 -1.61 -3.69 8.66
N ARG A 73 -0.96 -3.55 9.82
CA ARG A 73 -1.63 -3.11 11.06
C ARG A 73 -2.24 -1.72 10.93
N ALA A 74 -1.53 -0.79 10.30
CA ALA A 74 -2.05 0.55 10.07
C ALA A 74 -3.27 0.52 9.15
N ALA A 75 -3.18 -0.21 8.04
CA ALA A 75 -4.26 -0.33 7.07
C ALA A 75 -5.49 -1.07 7.65
N GLU A 76 -5.30 -2.16 8.39
CA GLU A 76 -6.40 -2.89 9.06
C GLU A 76 -7.09 -2.00 10.10
N ARG A 77 -6.33 -1.18 10.84
CA ARG A 77 -6.91 -0.21 11.77
C ARG A 77 -7.74 0.82 11.02
N ASP A 78 -7.25 1.35 9.91
CA ASP A 78 -7.98 2.35 9.13
C ASP A 78 -9.25 1.75 8.50
N LEU A 79 -9.18 0.48 8.06
CA LEU A 79 -10.32 -0.29 7.56
C LEU A 79 -11.40 -0.50 8.64
N ARG A 80 -11.01 -0.76 9.89
CA ARG A 80 -11.94 -0.88 11.03
C ARG A 80 -12.39 0.47 11.61
N GLY A 81 -11.60 1.52 11.40
CA GLY A 81 -11.75 2.84 12.00
C GLY A 81 -12.72 3.76 11.25
N ARG A 82 -13.16 3.40 10.05
CA ARG A 82 -14.28 4.05 9.37
C ARG A 82 -15.60 3.54 9.97
N LEU A 83 -15.91 3.98 11.18
CA LEU A 83 -17.27 3.87 11.72
C LEU A 83 -18.19 4.81 10.90
N PRO A 84 -19.37 4.36 10.45
CA PRO A 84 -20.33 5.26 9.83
C PRO A 84 -20.79 6.31 10.85
N GLY A 85 -20.67 7.58 10.48
CA GLY A 85 -21.40 8.69 11.09
C GLY A 85 -22.67 8.96 10.31
#